data_AF-A0AAW4BDS6-F1
#
_entry.id   AF-A0AAW4BDS6-F1
#
_cell.length_a   1.000
_cell.length_b   1.000
_cell.length_c   1.000
_cell.angle_alpha   90.00
_cell.angle_beta   90.00
_cell.angle_gamma   90.00
#
_symmetry.space_group_name_H-M   'P 1'
#
loop_
_entity.id
_entity.type
_entity.pdbx_description
1 polymer ?
#
loop_
_entity_poly.entity_id
_entity_poly.type
_entity_poly.pdbx_seq_one_letter_code
_entity_poly.pdbx_strand_id
1 'polypeptide(L)'
;LHHWKEDEANAIRAAKAWVYTPDETSRRFAEQMAEKAGLETGAGWAAQAAFWSGGSMIKPEDPTVPPPPYLYAQAVAGCINLSAVLPDGEEAKERYQQFVEMGLNIASGGNGQQ
;
A
#
# COMPACT_ATOMS: atom_id res chain seq x y z
N LEU A 1 -14.63 2.80 11.14
CA LEU A 1 -13.74 3.03 9.97
C LEU A 1 -14.57 3.41 8.72
N HIS A 2 -15.30 4.52 8.77
CA HIS A 2 -15.99 5.14 7.64
C HIS A 2 -15.66 6.62 7.83
N HIS A 3 -14.88 7.31 7.00
CA HIS A 3 -15.02 7.53 5.58
C HIS A 3 -13.63 7.74 4.98
N TRP A 4 -13.13 6.78 4.18
CA TRP A 4 -12.02 7.12 3.27
C TRP A 4 -12.51 8.19 2.31
N LYS A 5 -11.68 9.22 2.10
CA LYS A 5 -11.88 10.14 0.98
C LYS A 5 -11.85 9.36 -0.32
N GLU A 6 -12.44 9.91 -1.37
CA GLU A 6 -12.52 9.24 -2.67
C GLU A 6 -11.13 8.80 -3.18
N ASP A 7 -10.13 9.66 -3.03
CA ASP A 7 -8.75 9.37 -3.43
C ASP A 7 -8.12 8.23 -2.61
N GLU A 8 -8.33 8.18 -1.29
CA GLU A 8 -7.87 7.07 -0.44
C GLU A 8 -8.51 5.74 -0.86
N ALA A 9 -9.82 5.76 -1.15
CA ALA A 9 -10.52 4.57 -1.63
C ALA A 9 -10.00 4.12 -3.00
N ASN A 10 -9.66 5.06 -3.89
CA ASN A 10 -9.08 4.77 -5.19
C ASN A 10 -7.64 4.22 -5.08
N ALA A 11 -6.82 4.74 -4.15
CA ALA A 11 -5.50 4.19 -3.86
C ALA A 11 -5.57 2.73 -3.41
N ILE A 12 -6.49 2.40 -2.52
CA ILE A 12 -6.68 1.00 -2.08
C ILE A 12 -7.21 0.12 -3.20
N ARG A 13 -8.13 0.61 -4.04
CA ARG A 13 -8.59 -0.13 -5.23
C ARG A 13 -7.44 -0.39 -6.20
N ALA A 14 -6.57 0.59 -6.44
CA ALA A 14 -5.41 0.44 -7.31
C ALA A 14 -4.40 -0.58 -6.75
N ALA A 15 -4.09 -0.50 -5.46
CA ALA A 15 -3.22 -1.49 -4.80
C ALA A 15 -3.81 -2.91 -4.90
N LYS A 16 -5.12 -3.06 -4.68
CA LYS A 16 -5.82 -4.35 -4.86
C LYS A 16 -5.75 -4.85 -6.31
N ALA A 17 -6.00 -3.97 -7.28
CA ALA A 17 -5.92 -4.33 -8.70
C ALA A 17 -4.53 -4.84 -9.07
N TRP A 18 -3.47 -4.23 -8.52
CA TRP A 18 -2.10 -4.72 -8.69
C TRP A 18 -1.87 -6.09 -8.05
N VAL A 19 -2.39 -6.35 -6.84
CA VAL A 19 -2.27 -7.69 -6.22
C VAL A 19 -2.91 -8.78 -7.07
N TYR A 20 -4.08 -8.51 -7.66
CA TYR A 20 -4.76 -9.47 -8.54
C TYR A 20 -4.10 -9.61 -9.91
N THR A 21 -3.60 -8.51 -10.47
CA THR A 21 -2.96 -8.46 -11.79
C THR A 21 -1.68 -7.61 -11.70
N PRO A 22 -0.54 -8.18 -11.29
CA PRO A 22 0.69 -7.43 -11.01
C PRO A 22 1.49 -7.13 -12.29
N ASP A 23 0.90 -6.35 -13.20
CA ASP A 23 1.53 -5.85 -14.42
C ASP A 23 1.97 -4.38 -14.29
N GLU A 24 2.68 -3.88 -15.30
CA GLU A 24 3.18 -2.49 -15.31
C GLU A 24 2.03 -1.47 -15.33
N THR A 25 0.91 -1.78 -15.98
CA THR A 25 -0.24 -0.88 -16.08
C THR A 25 -0.90 -0.68 -14.72
N SER A 26 -1.18 -1.76 -13.99
CA SER A 26 -1.76 -1.69 -12.65
C SER A 26 -0.78 -1.07 -11.65
N ARG A 27 0.53 -1.35 -11.79
CA ARG A 27 1.60 -0.76 -10.97
C ARG A 27 1.67 0.76 -11.14
N ARG A 28 1.64 1.26 -12.37
CA ARG A 28 1.65 2.70 -12.69
C ARG A 28 0.33 3.39 -12.37
N PHE A 29 -0.78 2.66 -12.42
CA PHE A 29 -2.05 3.18 -11.92
C PHE A 29 -2.01 3.38 -10.40
N ALA A 30 -1.35 2.49 -9.66
CA ALA A 30 -1.14 2.65 -8.22
C ALA A 30 -0.27 3.87 -7.89
N GLU A 31 0.78 4.16 -8.67
CA GLU A 31 1.58 5.40 -8.56
C GLU A 31 0.69 6.64 -8.61
N GLN A 32 -0.16 6.75 -9.65
CA GLN A 32 -1.06 7.89 -9.84
C GLN A 32 -2.07 8.04 -8.69
N MET A 33 -2.58 6.94 -8.15
CA MET A 33 -3.53 7.01 -7.03
C MET A 33 -2.83 7.31 -5.71
N ALA A 34 -1.58 6.89 -5.53
CA ALA A 34 -0.77 7.26 -4.37
C ALA A 34 -0.52 8.78 -4.34
N GLU A 35 -0.20 9.39 -5.49
CA GLU A 35 -0.03 10.84 -5.62
C GLU A 35 -1.30 11.62 -5.23
N LYS A 36 -2.47 11.13 -5.64
CA LYS A 36 -3.77 11.76 -5.32
C LYS A 36 -4.16 11.60 -3.85
N ALA A 37 -3.97 10.40 -3.29
CA ALA A 37 -4.33 10.11 -1.91
C ALA A 37 -3.37 10.74 -0.89
N GLY A 38 -2.13 11.03 -1.31
CA GLY A 38 -1.09 11.57 -0.46
C GLY A 38 -0.48 10.54 0.50
N LEU A 39 0.79 10.71 0.82
CA LEU A 39 1.55 9.83 1.72
C LEU A 39 1.40 10.18 3.21
N GLU A 40 0.40 10.98 3.54
CA GLU A 40 -0.08 11.22 4.91
C GLU A 40 -1.17 10.21 5.33
N THR A 41 -1.57 9.31 4.43
CA THR A 41 -2.60 8.30 4.64
C THR A 41 -2.04 6.89 4.48
N GLY A 42 -2.59 5.92 5.20
CA GLY A 42 -2.25 4.50 5.00
C GLY A 42 -2.60 4.02 3.57
N ALA A 43 -3.68 4.55 3.00
CA ALA A 43 -4.11 4.24 1.64
C ALA A 43 -3.09 4.66 0.57
N GLY A 44 -2.54 5.87 0.68
CA GLY A 44 -1.48 6.33 -0.21
C GLY A 44 -0.24 5.44 -0.13
N TRP A 45 0.19 5.06 1.08
CA TRP A 45 1.32 4.15 1.27
C TRP A 45 1.09 2.74 0.73
N ALA A 46 -0.14 2.22 0.78
CA ALA A 46 -0.47 0.93 0.18
C ALA A 46 -0.30 0.96 -1.35
N ALA A 47 -0.78 2.01 -2.01
CA ALA A 47 -0.60 2.20 -3.45
C ALA A 47 0.87 2.47 -3.82
N GLN A 48 1.59 3.24 -3.00
CA GLN A 48 3.01 3.50 -3.15
C GLN A 48 3.85 2.21 -3.06
N ALA A 49 3.49 1.30 -2.14
CA ALA A 49 4.14 0.00 -1.99
C ALA A 49 3.95 -0.87 -3.24
N ALA A 50 2.74 -0.88 -3.82
CA ALA A 50 2.48 -1.56 -5.09
C ALA A 50 3.36 -1.00 -6.21
N PHE A 51 3.48 0.34 -6.31
CA PHE A 51 4.36 0.96 -7.30
C PHE A 51 5.84 0.59 -7.11
N TRP A 52 6.36 0.64 -5.88
CA TRP A 52 7.76 0.33 -5.58
C TRP A 52 8.10 -1.16 -5.49
N SER A 53 7.16 -2.05 -5.81
CA SER A 53 7.37 -3.51 -5.80
C SER A 53 8.34 -3.99 -6.89
N GLY A 54 8.58 -3.20 -7.94
CA GLY A 54 9.45 -3.55 -9.06
C GLY A 54 9.43 -2.47 -10.14
N GLY A 55 9.78 -2.84 -11.38
CA GLY A 55 9.79 -1.94 -12.54
C GLY A 55 10.73 -0.74 -12.40
N SER A 56 10.49 0.33 -13.15
CA SER A 56 11.22 1.61 -13.01
C SER A 56 10.46 2.56 -12.06
N MET A 57 11.19 3.35 -11.28
CA MET A 57 10.65 4.42 -10.43
C MET A 57 10.46 5.74 -11.17
N ILE A 58 11.08 5.90 -12.33
CA ILE A 58 10.98 7.13 -13.13
C ILE A 58 10.10 6.91 -14.35
N LYS A 59 9.90 7.94 -15.17
CA LYS A 59 8.98 7.88 -16.31
C LYS A 59 9.34 6.75 -17.28
N PRO A 60 8.35 6.14 -17.96
CA PRO A 60 8.60 5.04 -18.90
C PRO A 60 9.57 5.38 -20.05
N GLU A 61 9.64 6.65 -20.45
CA GLU A 61 10.51 7.12 -21.54
C GLU A 61 11.98 7.32 -21.11
N ASP A 62 12.22 7.40 -19.81
CA ASP A 62 13.55 7.60 -19.23
C ASP A 62 14.26 6.25 -18.99
N PRO A 63 15.60 6.24 -18.79
CA PRO A 63 16.33 5.03 -18.45
C PRO A 63 15.75 4.30 -17.23
N THR A 64 15.75 2.97 -17.23
CA THR A 64 15.20 2.20 -16.11
C THR A 64 15.97 2.46 -14.82
N VAL A 65 15.26 2.88 -13.77
CA VAL A 65 15.79 3.04 -12.41
C VAL A 65 14.97 2.17 -11.46
N PRO A 66 15.45 0.98 -11.09
CA PRO A 66 14.68 0.09 -10.22
C PRO A 66 14.59 0.63 -8.79
N PRO A 67 13.51 0.31 -8.06
CA PRO A 67 13.46 0.55 -6.62
C PRO A 67 14.63 -0.11 -5.89
N PRO A 68 15.24 0.58 -4.90
CA PRO A 68 16.14 -0.06 -3.96
C PRO A 68 15.51 -1.31 -3.32
N PRO A 69 16.32 -2.33 -2.98
CA PRO A 69 15.82 -3.50 -2.26
C PRO A 69 15.01 -3.11 -1.02
N TYR A 70 13.85 -3.75 -0.86
CA TYR A 70 12.93 -3.56 0.27
C TYR A 70 12.26 -2.19 0.38
N LEU A 71 12.36 -1.31 -0.62
CA LEU A 71 11.66 -0.02 -0.58
C LEU A 71 10.13 -0.20 -0.49
N TYR A 72 9.56 -1.19 -1.20
CA TYR A 72 8.16 -1.56 -1.05
C TYR A 72 7.80 -1.97 0.38
N ALA A 73 8.69 -2.67 1.08
CA ALA A 73 8.45 -3.13 2.45
C ALA A 73 8.45 -1.95 3.43
N GLN A 74 9.29 -0.95 3.20
CA GLN A 74 9.26 0.31 3.95
C GLN A 74 7.93 1.06 3.74
N ALA A 75 7.42 1.09 2.50
CA ALA A 75 6.10 1.66 2.21
C ALA A 75 4.97 0.87 2.90
N VAL A 76 5.02 -0.47 2.92
CA VAL A 76 4.07 -1.29 3.69
C VAL A 76 4.14 -0.98 5.19
N ALA A 77 5.34 -0.80 5.75
CA ALA A 77 5.50 -0.41 7.14
C ALA A 77 4.87 0.98 7.43
N GLY A 78 5.04 1.94 6.52
CA GLY A 78 4.38 3.25 6.59
C GLY A 78 2.85 3.15 6.54
N CYS A 79 2.32 2.29 5.66
CA CYS A 79 0.90 1.97 5.58
C CYS A 79 0.37 1.44 6.91
N ILE A 80 1.00 0.40 7.47
CA ILE A 80 0.58 -0.21 8.74
C ILE A 80 0.65 0.80 9.89
N ASN A 81 1.74 1.59 9.97
CA ASN A 81 1.92 2.59 11.02
C ASN A 81 0.81 3.65 11.00
N LEU A 82 0.52 4.25 9.84
CA LEU A 82 -0.52 5.27 9.74
C LEU A 82 -1.92 4.68 9.93
N SER A 83 -2.19 3.48 9.43
CA SER A 83 -3.46 2.79 9.65
C SER A 83 -3.70 2.40 11.11
N ALA A 84 -2.64 2.10 11.86
CA ALA A 84 -2.76 1.74 13.28
C ALA A 84 -2.94 2.99 14.15
N VAL A 85 -2.15 4.04 13.88
CA VAL A 85 -2.05 5.22 14.76
C VAL A 85 -3.12 6.26 14.50
N LEU A 86 -3.63 6.42 13.28
CA LEU A 86 -4.61 7.48 13.03
C LEU A 86 -6.02 7.14 13.57
N PRO A 87 -6.78 8.14 14.05
CA PRO A 87 -6.38 9.55 14.22
C PRO A 87 -5.61 9.85 15.51
N ASP A 88 -5.77 9.05 16.57
CA ASP A 88 -5.35 9.37 17.95
C ASP A 88 -4.42 8.32 18.59
N GLY A 89 -4.35 7.12 18.03
CA GLY A 89 -3.41 6.06 18.40
C GLY A 89 -3.82 5.22 19.60
N GLU A 90 -5.03 5.41 20.13
CA GLU A 90 -5.49 4.75 21.36
C GLU A 90 -5.44 3.21 21.26
N GLU A 91 -5.74 2.66 20.08
CA GLU A 91 -5.77 1.22 19.82
C GLU A 91 -4.60 0.76 18.93
N ALA A 92 -3.53 1.55 18.83
CA ALA A 92 -2.46 1.27 17.87
C ALA A 92 -1.83 -0.11 18.10
N LYS A 93 -1.62 -0.50 19.36
CA LYS A 93 -1.00 -1.79 19.71
C LYS A 93 -1.84 -2.97 19.24
N GLU A 94 -3.14 -2.94 19.53
CA GLU A 94 -4.09 -3.97 19.11
C GLU A 94 -4.19 -4.02 17.58
N ARG A 95 -4.26 -2.85 16.92
CA ARG A 95 -4.30 -2.76 15.45
C ARG A 95 -3.04 -3.31 14.80
N TYR A 96 -1.85 -3.07 15.36
CA TYR A 96 -0.61 -3.67 14.86
C TYR A 96 -0.67 -5.19 14.87
N GLN A 97 -1.08 -5.77 16.01
CA GLN A 97 -1.21 -7.22 16.15
C GLN A 97 -2.18 -7.77 15.10
N GLN A 98 -3.36 -7.16 15.00
CA GLN A 98 -4.36 -7.53 14.01
C GLN A 98 -3.81 -7.47 12.58
N PHE A 99 -3.17 -6.37 12.17
CA PHE A 99 -2.68 -6.23 10.79
C PHE A 99 -1.56 -7.23 10.46
N VAL A 100 -0.65 -7.49 11.40
CA VAL A 100 0.41 -8.50 11.21
C VAL A 100 -0.21 -9.89 11.10
N GLU A 101 -1.17 -10.23 11.96
CA GLU A 101 -1.88 -11.51 11.91
C GLU A 101 -2.66 -11.70 10.60
N MET A 102 -3.33 -10.64 10.11
CA MET A 102 -3.99 -10.65 8.79
C MET A 102 -2.99 -10.94 7.67
N GLY A 103 -1.83 -10.26 7.68
CA GLY A 103 -0.78 -10.46 6.70
C GLY A 103 -0.21 -11.89 6.72
N LEU A 104 0.04 -12.43 7.91
CA LEU A 104 0.49 -13.82 8.09
C LEU A 104 -0.56 -14.84 7.64
N ASN A 105 -1.83 -14.58 7.91
CA ASN A 105 -2.94 -15.41 7.45
C ASN A 105 -2.98 -15.47 5.92
N ILE A 106 -2.89 -14.32 5.24
CA ILE A 106 -2.83 -14.25 3.77
C ILE A 106 -1.60 -14.97 3.23
N ALA A 107 -0.42 -14.74 3.82
CA ALA A 107 0.83 -15.38 3.40
C ALA A 107 0.78 -16.92 3.55
N SER A 108 -0.06 -17.41 4.47
CA SER A 108 -0.31 -18.83 4.71
C SER A 108 -1.43 -19.42 3.85
N GLY A 109 -1.99 -18.65 2.90
CA GLY A 109 -3.07 -19.08 2.00
C GLY A 109 -4.50 -18.81 2.52
N GLY A 110 -4.64 -18.06 3.61
CA GLY A 110 -5.92 -17.59 4.13
C GLY A 110 -6.42 -16.32 3.43
N ASN A 111 -7.56 -15.79 3.87
CA ASN A 111 -8.23 -14.63 3.27
C ASN A 111 -8.04 -13.33 4.08
N GLY A 112 -7.20 -13.35 5.12
CA GLY A 112 -6.95 -12.21 6.00
C GLY A 112 -8.02 -11.97 7.04
N GLN A 113 -8.97 -12.89 7.24
CA GLN A 113 -9.93 -12.85 8.34
C GLN A 113 -9.54 -13.85 9.43
N GLN A 114 -9.71 -13.44 10.69
CA GLN A 114 -9.72 -14.30 11.87
C GLN A 114 -11.06 -14.15 12.59
#